data_AF-A0A7Y5I185-F1
#
_entry.id   AF-A0A7Y5I185-F1
#
_cell.length_a   1.000
_cell.length_b   1.000
_cell.length_c   1.000
_cell.angle_alpha   90.00
_cell.angle_beta   90.00
_cell.angle_gamma   90.00
#
_symmetry.space_group_name_H-M   'P 1'
#
loop_
_entity.id
_entity.type
_entity.pdbx_description
1 polymer ?
#
loop_
_entity_poly.entity_id
_entity_poly.type
_entity_poly.pdbx_seq_one_letter_code
_entity_poly.pdbx_strand_id
1 'polypeptide(L)' 'MSTVEQKESAPYNEMKKALALGALISALGTSMPLQAMPYDTPDTWGGDLESRARLTGNWGGVRDDMAKKGVVLDMDV' A
#
# COMPACT_ATOMS: atom_id res chain seq x y z
N MET A 1 44.34 -42.83 9.13
CA MET A 1 43.13 -42.23 9.73
C MET A 1 43.31 -40.71 9.64
N SER A 2 43.08 -40.14 8.45
CA SER A 2 43.37 -38.73 8.18
C SER A 2 42.08 -37.94 8.32
N THR A 3 42.01 -37.13 9.38
CA THR A 3 40.95 -36.17 9.62
C THR A 3 41.04 -35.09 8.55
N VAL A 4 40.12 -35.12 7.59
CA VAL A 4 39.94 -34.03 6.63
C VAL A 4 39.19 -32.93 7.38
N GLU A 5 39.93 -31.95 7.88
CA GLU A 5 39.36 -30.73 8.43
C GLU A 5 38.76 -29.92 7.27
N GLN A 6 37.46 -30.12 7.04
CA GLN A 6 36.66 -29.40 6.04
C GLN A 6 36.47 -27.96 6.50
N LYS A 7 37.43 -27.10 6.16
CA LYS A 7 37.36 -25.63 6.37
C LYS A 7 36.94 -24.94 5.08
N GLU A 8 35.72 -25.18 4.61
CA GLU A 8 35.14 -24.36 3.54
C GLU A 8 33.61 -24.34 3.63
N SER A 9 33.07 -23.46 4.47
CA SER A 9 31.61 -23.25 4.53
C SER A 9 31.17 -21.83 4.91
N ALA A 10 32.10 -20.95 5.27
CA ALA A 10 31.80 -19.59 5.69
C ALA A 10 31.14 -18.70 4.61
N PRO A 11 31.64 -18.59 3.36
CA PRO A 11 31.11 -17.60 2.41
C PRO A 11 29.72 -17.94 1.85
N TYR A 12 29.40 -19.23 1.74
CA TYR A 12 28.11 -19.72 1.21
C TYR A 12 26.95 -19.41 2.17
N ASN A 13 27.17 -19.55 3.48
CA ASN A 13 26.16 -19.26 4.47
C ASN A 13 25.88 -17.76 4.59
N GLU A 14 26.89 -16.91 4.41
CA GLU A 14 26.72 -15.46 4.38
C GLU A 14 25.93 -14.99 3.15
N MET A 15 26.19 -15.55 1.97
CA MET A 15 25.40 -15.26 0.76
C MET A 15 23.94 -15.69 0.91
N LYS A 16 23.68 -16.85 1.52
CA LYS A 16 22.31 -17.31 1.80
C LYS A 16 21.57 -16.38 2.75
N LYS A 17 22.23 -15.91 3.81
CA LYS A 17 21.66 -14.93 4.75
C LYS A 17 21.35 -13.61 4.05
N ALA A 18 22.26 -13.13 3.19
CA ALA A 18 22.03 -11.92 2.40
C ALA A 18 20.83 -12.07 1.47
N LEU A 19 20.70 -13.22 0.79
CA LEU A 19 19.56 -13.51 -0.08
C LEU A 19 18.25 -13.60 0.70
N ALA A 20 18.26 -14.27 1.85
CA ALA A 20 17.09 -14.41 2.73
C ALA A 20 16.65 -13.06 3.31
N LEU A 21 17.60 -12.21 3.70
CA LEU A 21 17.32 -10.86 4.17
C LEU A 21 16.74 -9.99 3.04
N GLY A 22 17.29 -10.08 1.83
CA GLY A 22 16.75 -9.37 0.66
C GLY A 22 15.32 -9.79 0.32
N ALA A 23 15.01 -11.08 0.39
CA ALA A 23 13.65 -11.59 0.20
C ALA A 23 12.69 -11.11 1.29
N LEU A 24 13.11 -11.09 2.56
CA LEU A 24 12.31 -10.60 3.68
C LEU A 24 12.02 -9.10 3.55
N ILE A 25 13.01 -8.28 3.21
CA ILE A 25 12.83 -6.83 3.00
C ILE A 25 11.89 -6.58 1.83
N SER A 26 12.02 -7.35 0.74
CA SER A 26 11.13 -7.21 -0.43
C SER A 26 9.67 -7.56 -0.09
N ALA A 27 9.45 -8.62 0.68
CA ALA A 27 8.12 -9.02 1.12
C ALA A 27 7.47 -8.00 2.09
N LEU A 28 8.28 -7.37 2.94
CA LEU A 28 7.82 -6.32 3.87
C LEU A 28 7.63 -4.96 3.18
N GLY A 29 8.40 -4.68 2.12
CA GLY A 29 8.29 -3.42 1.36
C GLY A 29 6.98 -3.30 0.58
N THR A 30 6.39 -4.43 0.15
CA THR A 30 5.12 -4.42 -0.60
C THR A 30 3.88 -4.21 0.26
N SER A 31 3.98 -4.29 1.59
CA SER A 31 2.84 -4.06 2.49
C SER A 31 2.73 -2.60 2.98
N MET A 32 3.65 -1.74 2.56
CA MET A 32 3.51 -0.31 2.83
C MET A 32 2.25 0.19 2.12
N PRO A 33 1.28 0.79 2.84
CA PRO A 33 0.14 1.39 2.19
C PRO A 33 0.68 2.41 1.20
N LEU A 34 0.33 2.24 -0.08
CA LEU A 34 0.61 3.23 -1.10
C LEU A 34 -0.04 4.53 -0.60
N GLN A 35 0.77 5.46 -0.09
CA GLN A 35 0.28 6.77 0.30
C GLN A 35 -0.10 7.49 -0.98
N ALA A 36 -1.36 7.31 -1.40
CA ALA A 36 -1.94 8.10 -2.46
C ALA A 36 -1.75 9.56 -2.07
N MET A 37 -1.23 10.37 -2.99
CA MET A 37 -1.16 11.82 -2.78
C MET A 37 -2.55 12.30 -2.34
N PRO A 38 -2.62 13.26 -1.39
CA PRO A 38 -3.90 13.74 -0.87
C PRO A 38 -4.85 14.04 -2.02
N TYR A 39 -5.91 13.23 -2.14
CA TYR A 39 -6.92 13.44 -3.16
C TYR A 39 -7.78 14.60 -2.70
N ASP A 40 -7.89 15.64 -3.52
CA ASP A 40 -8.62 16.84 -3.17
C ASP A 40 -10.13 16.52 -3.14
N THR A 41 -10.65 16.26 -1.94
CA THR A 41 -12.05 15.90 -1.72
C THR A 41 -12.81 17.12 -1.21
N PRO A 42 -14.01 17.39 -1.75
CA PRO A 42 -14.89 18.41 -1.18
C PRO A 42 -15.36 18.00 0.22
N ASP A 43 -15.72 18.97 1.04
CA ASP A 43 -16.25 18.74 2.39
C ASP A 43 -17.52 17.85 2.40
N THR A 44 -18.31 17.92 1.33
CA THR A 44 -19.42 17.01 1.07
C THR A 44 -19.63 16.81 -0.43
N TRP A 45 -20.05 15.60 -0.81
CA TRP A 45 -20.55 15.31 -2.16
C TRP A 45 -22.05 15.63 -2.31
N GLY A 46 -22.71 16.11 -1.25
CA GLY A 46 -24.12 16.47 -1.23
C GLY A 46 -24.38 17.86 -1.82
N GLY A 47 -25.64 18.28 -1.76
CA GLY A 47 -26.10 19.56 -2.31
C GLY A 47 -27.05 19.41 -3.50
N ASP A 48 -27.51 20.55 -3.99
CA ASP A 48 -28.36 20.64 -5.18
C ASP A 48 -27.59 20.22 -6.44
N LEU A 49 -28.27 19.98 -7.55
CA LEU A 49 -27.61 19.57 -8.81
C LEU A 49 -26.54 20.56 -9.28
N GLU A 50 -26.74 21.85 -9.03
CA GLU A 50 -25.79 22.90 -9.40
C GLU A 50 -24.63 23.06 -8.41
N SER A 51 -24.85 22.81 -7.12
CA SER A 51 -23.83 23.04 -6.07
C SER A 51 -23.02 21.80 -5.73
N ARG A 52 -23.51 20.60 -6.07
CA ARG A 52 -22.81 19.34 -5.79
C ARG A 52 -21.64 19.14 -6.75
N ALA A 53 -20.52 18.65 -6.22
CA ALA A 53 -19.33 18.38 -7.03
C ALA A 53 -19.51 17.26 -8.07
N ARG A 54 -20.46 16.33 -7.86
CA ARG A 54 -20.69 15.17 -8.74
C ARG A 54 -22.16 14.81 -8.86
N LEU A 55 -22.57 14.37 -10.06
CA LEU A 55 -23.94 13.98 -10.38
C LEU A 55 -24.53 12.94 -9.42
N THR A 56 -23.72 11.98 -8.99
CA THR A 56 -24.16 10.89 -8.11
C THR A 56 -24.42 11.33 -6.66
N GLY A 57 -23.97 12.52 -6.27
CA GLY A 57 -24.16 13.07 -4.93
C GLY A 57 -23.40 12.29 -3.84
N ASN A 58 -23.89 12.37 -2.60
CA ASN A 58 -23.30 11.73 -1.42
C ASN A 58 -23.91 10.36 -1.05
N TRP A 59 -24.85 9.84 -1.83
CA TRP A 59 -25.55 8.57 -1.57
C TRP A 59 -26.20 8.49 -0.18
N GLY A 60 -26.80 9.59 0.28
CA GLY A 60 -27.38 9.66 1.63
C GLY A 60 -26.32 9.75 2.75
N GLY A 61 -25.09 10.15 2.42
CA GLY A 61 -23.98 10.36 3.35
C GLY A 61 -22.89 9.28 3.31
N VAL A 62 -23.17 8.13 2.68
CA VAL A 62 -22.20 7.01 2.58
C VAL A 62 -20.91 7.46 1.93
N ARG A 63 -20.98 8.31 0.89
CA ARG A 63 -19.79 8.78 0.17
C ARG A 63 -18.92 9.72 1.01
N ASP A 64 -19.56 10.57 1.82
CA ASP A 64 -18.87 11.50 2.72
C ASP A 64 -18.17 10.71 3.85
N ASP A 65 -18.82 9.66 4.36
CA ASP A 65 -18.25 8.82 5.43
C ASP A 65 -17.09 7.95 4.95
N MET A 66 -17.09 7.52 3.69
CA MET A 66 -15.94 6.85 3.08
C MET A 66 -14.77 7.83 2.91
N ALA A 67 -15.03 9.06 2.44
CA ALA A 67 -14.00 10.08 2.26
C ALA A 67 -13.30 10.43 3.59
N LYS A 68 -14.05 10.57 4.69
CA LYS A 68 -13.49 10.76 6.04
C LYS A 68 -12.58 9.61 6.49
N LYS A 69 -12.76 8.41 5.94
CA LYS A 69 -11.94 7.22 6.21
C LYS A 69 -10.79 7.07 5.22
N GLY A 70 -10.58 8.06 4.34
CA GLY A 70 -9.54 8.04 3.31
C GLY A 70 -9.87 7.16 2.10
N VAL A 71 -11.11 6.70 1.97
CA VAL A 71 -11.58 5.94 0.81
C VAL A 71 -12.39 6.86 -0.09
N VAL A 72 -11.83 7.20 -1.25
CA VAL A 72 -12.52 8.02 -2.25
C VAL A 72 -12.80 7.17 -3.47
N LEU A 73 -14.07 7.07 -3.84
CA LEU A 73 -14.48 6.49 -5.10
C LEU A 73 -14.84 7.63 -6.05
N ASP A 74 -14.02 7.79 -7.07
CA ASP A 74 -14.29 8.69 -8.18
C ASP A 74 -14.36 7.89 -9.47
N MET A 75 -15.39 8.17 -10.26
CA MET A 75 -15.64 7.49 -11.52
C MET A 75 -15.83 8.58 -12.56
N ASP A 76 -14.89 8.63 -13.49
CA ASP A 76 -14.90 9.49 -14.66
C ASP A 76 -15.03 8.59 -15.91
N VAL A 77 -15.71 9.06 -16.96
CA VAL A 77 -15.92 8.30 -18.21
C VAL A 77 -15.17 8.97 -19.35
#